data_AF-A0A7X5DGF8-F1
#
_entry.id   AF-A0A7X5DGF8-F1
#
_cell.length_a   1.000
_cell.length_b   1.000
_cell.length_c   1.000
_cell.angle_alpha   90.00
_cell.angle_beta   90.00
_cell.angle_gamma   90.00
#
_symmetry.space_group_name_H-M   'P 1'
#
loop_
_entity.id
_entity.type
_entity.pdbx_description
1 polymer ?
#
loop_
_entity_poly.entity_id
_entity_poly.type
_entity_poly.pdbx_seq_one_letter_code
_entity_poly.pdbx_strand_id
1 'polypeptide(L)' 'MYKKYAQARDEAGVTDYEVAKQTGISTATLTNWKYGRYTPKTDKIRKLASYFKKPIEYFLE' A
#
# COMPACT_ATOMS: atom_id res chain seq x y z
N MET A 1 -5.94 -6.25 3.78
CA MET A 1 -5.08 -5.10 3.41
C MET A 1 -3.57 -5.16 3.76
N TYR A 2 -3.09 -4.93 5.00
CA TYR A 2 -1.62 -4.78 5.22
C TYR A 2 -0.80 -6.00 4.77
N LYS A 3 -1.29 -7.22 5.01
CA LYS A 3 -0.64 -8.45 4.52
C LYS A 3 -0.46 -8.45 3.00
N LYS A 4 -1.51 -8.11 2.24
CA LYS A 4 -1.48 -8.03 0.77
C LYS A 4 -0.54 -6.95 0.27
N TYR A 5 -0.54 -5.78 0.92
CA TYR A 5 0.44 -4.73 0.67
C TYR A 5 1.87 -5.20 0.94
N ALA A 6 2.13 -5.80 2.10
CA ALA A 6 3.44 -6.28 2.49
C ALA A 6 3.95 -7.35 1.53
N GLN A 7 3.06 -8.23 1.05
CA GLN A 7 3.35 -9.24 0.04
C GLN A 7 3.67 -8.58 -1.32
N ALA A 8 2.84 -7.67 -1.82
CA ALA A 8 3.11 -6.97 -3.08
C ALA A 8 4.42 -6.16 -3.04
N ARG A 9 4.72 -5.54 -1.90
CA ARG A 9 5.98 -4.85 -1.65
C ARG A 9 7.17 -5.82 -1.64
N ASP A 10 7.03 -6.98 -1.01
CA ASP A 10 8.08 -8.01 -0.98
C ASP A 10 8.34 -8.60 -2.37
N GLU A 11 7.27 -8.94 -3.10
CA GLU A 11 7.30 -9.43 -4.48
C GLU A 11 7.99 -8.42 -5.41
N ALA A 12 7.76 -7.12 -5.19
CA ALA A 12 8.39 -6.05 -5.96
C ALA A 12 9.82 -5.72 -5.51
N GLY A 13 10.29 -6.28 -4.37
CA GLY A 13 11.62 -6.01 -3.84
C GLY A 13 11.85 -4.56 -3.38
N VAL A 14 10.78 -3.81 -3.10
CA VAL A 14 10.84 -2.39 -2.74
C VAL A 14 10.69 -2.17 -1.23
N THR A 15 11.09 -0.99 -0.76
CA THR A 15 10.87 -0.59 0.63
C THR A 15 9.62 0.27 0.79
N ASP A 16 9.07 0.33 2.00
CA ASP A 16 7.96 1.25 2.31
C ASP A 16 8.29 2.71 1.99
N TYR A 17 9.57 3.08 2.11
CA TYR A 17 10.05 4.40 1.73
C TYR A 17 9.94 4.66 0.22
N GLU A 18 10.34 3.68 -0.60
CA GLU A 18 10.20 3.79 -2.06
C GLU A 18 8.75 3.84 -2.49
N VAL A 19 7.91 2.96 -1.93
CA VAL A 19 6.47 3.01 -2.20
C VAL A 19 5.91 4.37 -1.82
N ALA A 20 6.27 4.90 -0.66
CA ALA A 20 5.82 6.21 -0.21
C ALA A 20 6.23 7.33 -1.18
N LYS A 21 7.48 7.30 -1.65
CA LYS A 21 8.02 8.27 -2.60
C LYS A 21 7.34 8.19 -3.97
N GLN A 22 7.08 6.98 -4.47
CA GLN A 22 6.51 6.74 -5.79
C GLN A 22 5.00 6.98 -5.83
N THR A 23 4.29 6.57 -4.79
CA THR A 23 2.82 6.71 -4.70
C THR A 23 2.39 8.04 -4.10
N GLY A 24 3.30 8.78 -3.48
CA GLY A 24 2.97 9.99 -2.71
C GLY A 24 2.18 9.71 -1.43
N ILE A 25 2.15 8.45 -0.96
CA ILE A 25 1.54 8.06 0.30
C ILE A 25 2.60 8.19 1.39
N SER A 26 2.39 9.00 2.42
CA SER A 26 3.37 9.13 3.50
C SER A 26 3.64 7.79 4.19
N THR A 27 4.88 7.53 4.56
CA THR A 27 5.28 6.34 5.34
C THR A 27 4.46 6.17 6.62
N ALA A 28 4.10 7.26 7.29
CA ALA A 28 3.19 7.24 8.44
C ALA A 28 1.80 6.65 8.13
N THR A 29 1.29 6.84 6.91
CA THR A 29 0.04 6.21 6.46
C THR A 29 0.24 4.70 6.31
N LEU A 30 1.33 4.26 5.68
CA LEU A 30 1.66 2.83 5.51
C LEU A 30 1.77 2.14 6.88
N THR A 31 2.43 2.80 7.84
CA THR A 31 2.55 2.34 9.23
C THR A 31 1.19 2.26 9.91
N ASN A 32 0.30 3.25 9.73
CA ASN A 32 -1.05 3.18 10.30
C ASN A 32 -1.87 2.00 9.76
N TRP A 33 -1.66 1.62 8.50
CA TRP A 33 -2.30 0.42 7.92
C TRP A 33 -1.75 -0.88 8.53
N LYS A 34 -0.45 -0.92 8.85
CA LYS A 34 0.15 -2.05 9.58
C LYS A 34 -0.53 -2.30 10.93
N TYR A 35 -0.84 -1.22 11.64
CA TYR A 35 -1.47 -1.29 12.96
C TYR A 35 -3.01 -1.31 12.92
N GLY A 36 -3.62 -1.30 11.74
CA GLY A 36 -5.09 -1.29 11.60
C GLY A 36 -5.77 -0.04 12.20
N ARG A 37 -5.00 1.03 12.46
CA ARG A 37 -5.51 2.25 13.12
C ARG A 37 -6.35 3.13 12.19
N TYR A 38 -6.28 2.90 10.88
CA TYR A 38 -6.93 3.73 9.89
C TYR A 38 -7.40 2.91 8.70
N THR A 39 -8.66 3.07 8.32
CA THR A 39 -9.22 2.49 7.10
C THR A 39 -8.78 3.33 5.90
N PRO A 40 -7.96 2.81 4.98
CA PRO A 40 -7.53 3.54 3.80
C PRO A 40 -8.71 3.97 2.95
N LYS A 41 -8.69 5.24 2.53
CA LYS A 41 -9.59 5.71 1.47
C LYS A 41 -9.20 5.08 0.14
N THR A 42 -10.20 4.78 -0.69
CA THR A 42 -10.07 4.19 -2.02
C THR A 42 -9.04 4.90 -2.90
N ASP A 43 -8.88 6.22 -2.75
CA ASP A 43 -7.89 7.01 -3.48
C ASP A 43 -6.45 6.52 -3.26
N LYS A 44 -6.07 6.22 -2.02
CA LYS A 44 -4.73 5.71 -1.68
C LYS A 44 -4.55 4.27 -2.15
N ILE A 45 -5.61 3.46 -2.07
CA ILE A 45 -5.60 2.07 -2.55
C ILE A 45 -5.39 2.04 -4.06
N ARG A 46 -6.05 2.94 -4.79
CA ARG A 46 -5.88 3.09 -6.25
C ARG A 46 -4.44 3.43 -6.63
N LYS A 47 -3.76 4.27 -5.85
CA LYS A 47 -2.34 4.60 -6.07
C LYS A 47 -1.43 3.39 -5.88
N LEU A 48 -1.64 2.58 -4.84
CA LEU A 48 -0.91 1.32 -4.64
C LEU A 48 -1.21 0.34 -5.78
N ALA A 49 -2.48 0.18 -6.14
CA ALA A 49 -2.94 -0.69 -7.22
C ALA A 49 -2.26 -0.34 -8.54
N SER A 50 -2.23 0.95 -8.91
CA SER A 50 -1.52 1.43 -10.09
C SER A 50 -0.01 1.20 -10.01
N TYR A 51 0.61 1.42 -8.84
CA TYR A 51 2.05 1.24 -8.65
C TYR A 51 2.48 -0.22 -8.75
N PHE A 52 1.78 -1.11 -8.05
CA PHE A 52 2.05 -2.55 -8.06
C PHE A 52 1.44 -3.28 -9.26
N LYS A 53 0.72 -2.57 -10.14
CA LYS A 53 -0.06 -3.13 -11.26
C LYS A 53 -0.99 -4.30 -10.82
N LYS A 54 -1.58 -4.18 -9.63
CA LYS A 54 -2.54 -5.15 -9.06
C LYS A 54 -3.92 -4.49 -8.94
N PRO A 55 -5.03 -5.23 -9.02
CA PRO A 55 -6.36 -4.66 -8.86
C PRO A 55 -6.56 -4.07 -7.45
N ILE A 56 -7.47 -3.09 -7.32
CA ILE A 56 -7.77 -2.43 -6.04
C ILE A 56 -8.33 -3.46 -5.03
N GLU A 57 -9.12 -4.41 -5.51
CA GLU A 57 -9.66 -5.54 -4.73
C GLU A 57 -8.57 -6.36 -4.04
N TYR A 58 -7.40 -6.52 -4.67
CA TYR A 58 -6.27 -7.24 -4.09
C TYR A 58 -5.84 -6.66 -2.73
N PHE A 59 -6.00 -5.35 -2.53
CA PHE A 59 -5.65 -4.67 -1.30
C PHE A 59 -6.85 -4.52 -0.34
N LEU A 60 -8.08 -4.64 -0.84
CA LEU A 60 -9.31 -4.58 -0.05
C LEU A 60 -9.63 -5.91 0.66
N GLU A 61 -9.18 -7.04 0.09
CA GLU A 61 -9.12 -8.35 0.75
C GLU A 61 -8.11 -8.40 1.92
#